data_AF-A0A948DLR5-F1
#
_entry.id   AF-A0A948DLR5-F1
#
_cell.length_a   1.000
_cell.length_b   1.000
_cell.length_c   1.000
_cell.angle_alpha   90.00
_cell.angle_beta   90.00
_cell.angle_gamma   90.00
#
_symmetry.space_group_name_H-M   'P 1'
#
loop_
_entity.id
_entity.type
_entity.pdbx_description
1 polymer ?
#
loop_
_entity_poly.entity_id
_entity_poly.type
_entity_poly.pdbx_seq_one_letter_code
_entity_poly.pdbx_strand_id
1 'polypeptide(L)' 'MLHKLFSSKVRIELLNTFFLHPEKSFYLRELERITGEDYKNVSTELKNLESIGLLT' A
#
# COMPACT_ATOMS: atom_id res chain seq x y z
N MET A 1 11.76 4.48 -12.98
CA MET A 1 11.25 3.32 -12.22
C MET A 1 11.01 3.68 -10.77
N LEU A 2 12.00 4.19 -10.03
CA LEU A 2 11.87 4.56 -8.61
C LEU A 2 10.75 5.58 -8.33
N HIS A 3 10.56 6.60 -9.19
CA HIS A 3 9.51 7.61 -9.00
C HIS A 3 8.10 7.01 -8.91
N LYS A 4 7.84 5.87 -9.57
CA LYS A 4 6.51 5.23 -9.58
C LYS A 4 6.16 4.60 -8.23
N LEU A 5 7.15 4.35 -7.38
CA LEU A 5 6.96 3.79 -6.05
C LEU A 5 6.67 4.87 -5.01
N PHE A 6 7.27 6.05 -5.17
CA PHE A 6 7.23 7.13 -4.18
C PHE A 6 6.39 8.34 -4.63
N SER A 7 5.52 8.17 -5.62
CA SER A 7 4.67 9.25 -6.16
C SER A 7 3.40 9.52 -5.35
N SER A 8 3.09 8.70 -4.35
CA SER A 8 1.85 8.77 -3.57
C SER A 8 2.14 8.53 -2.11
N LYS A 9 1.64 9.41 -1.24
CA LYS A 9 1.81 9.28 0.21
C LYS A 9 1.23 7.96 0.72
N VAL A 10 0.02 7.60 0.27
CA VAL A 10 -0.65 6.35 0.66
C VAL A 10 0.20 5.14 0.29
N ARG A 11 0.76 5.13 -0.92
CA ARG A 11 1.64 4.04 -1.38
C ARG A 11 2.91 3.93 -0.56
N ILE A 12 3.50 5.06 -0.14
CA ILE A 12 4.69 5.05 0.73
C ILE A 12 4.35 4.41 2.08
N GLU A 13 3.22 4.76 2.68
CA GLU A 13 2.79 4.16 3.96
C GLU A 13 2.48 2.67 3.83
N LEU A 14 1.84 2.25 2.73
CA LEU A 14 1.60 0.83 2.43
C LEU A 14 2.92 0.07 2.28
N LEU A 15 3.86 0.58 1.49
CA LEU A 15 5.19 -0.03 1.32
C LEU A 15 5.91 -0.14 2.67
N ASN A 16 5.95 0.93 3.47
CA ASN A 16 6.54 0.89 4.81
C ASN A 16 5.90 -0.19 5.68
N THR A 17 4.58 -0.29 5.68
CA THR A 17 3.83 -1.28 6.46
C THR A 17 4.19 -2.72 6.07
N PHE A 18 4.23 -3.01 4.77
CA PHE A 18 4.58 -4.35 4.27
C PHE A 18 6.06 -4.68 4.49
N PHE A 19 6.96 -3.70 4.35
CA PHE A 19 8.39 -3.92 4.64
C PHE A 19 8.66 -4.22 6.12
N LEU A 20 7.92 -3.60 7.03
CA LEU A 20 8.05 -3.85 8.47
C LEU A 20 7.39 -5.16 8.91
N HIS A 21 6.41 -5.66 8.15
CA HIS A 21 5.61 -6.83 8.49
C HIS A 21 5.40 -7.77 7.28
N PRO A 22 6.46 -8.33 6.69
CA PRO A 22 6.38 -9.07 5.42
C PRO A 22 5.53 -10.34 5.48
N GLU A 23 5.48 -11.02 6.64
CA GLU A 23 4.73 -12.27 6.82
C GLU A 23 3.26 -12.05 7.22
N LYS A 24 2.84 -10.79 7.40
CA LYS A 24 1.51 -10.46 7.87
C LYS A 24 0.59 -10.09 6.71
N SER A 25 -0.52 -10.80 6.60
CA SER A 25 -1.65 -10.33 5.78
C SER A 25 -2.43 -9.23 6.51
N PHE A 26 -2.80 -8.19 5.79
CA PHE A 26 -3.55 -7.05 6.33
C PHE A 26 -4.98 -7.03 5.80
N TYR A 27 -5.93 -6.72 6.67
CA TYR A 27 -7.28 -6.39 6.23
C TYR A 27 -7.31 -4.97 5.68
N LEU A 28 -8.15 -4.72 4.67
CA LEU A 28 -8.21 -3.39 4.06
C LEU A 28 -8.57 -2.28 5.05
N ARG A 29 -9.50 -2.54 5.99
CA ARG A 29 -9.85 -1.59 7.06
C ARG A 29 -8.71 -1.31 8.04
N GLU A 30 -7.78 -2.26 8.19
CA GLU A 30 -6.58 -2.04 8.98
C GLU A 30 -5.66 -1.07 8.26
N LEU A 31 -5.49 -1.25 6.94
CA LEU A 31 -4.70 -0.35 6.11
C LEU A 31 -5.29 1.06 6.07
N GLU A 32 -6.61 1.22 5.94
CA GLU A 32 -7.29 2.53 6.04
C GLU A 32 -6.94 3.27 7.34
N ARG A 33 -6.86 2.56 8.47
CA ARG A 33 -6.48 3.14 9.76
C ARG A 33 -5.00 3.47 9.84
N ILE A 34 -4.14 2.61 9.30
CA ILE A 34 -2.67 2.81 9.30
C ILE A 34 -2.32 4.01 8.42
N THR A 35 -2.88 4.09 7.22
CA THR A 35 -2.59 5.18 6.28
C THR A 35 -3.37 6.46 6.60
N GLY A 36 -4.48 6.36 7.35
CA GLY A 36 -5.39 7.47 7.62
C GLY A 36 -6.19 7.92 6.39
N GLU A 37 -6.41 7.01 5.44
CA GLU A 37 -6.97 7.28 4.12
C GLU A 37 -8.21 6.43 3.87
N ASP A 38 -9.06 6.88 2.94
CA ASP A 38 -10.28 6.16 2.62
C ASP A 38 -10.02 4.87 1.81
N TYR A 39 -11.02 3.99 1.85
CA TYR A 39 -11.07 2.74 1.09
C TYR A 39 -10.64 2.89 -0.36
N LYS A 40 -11.07 3.97 -1.04
CA LYS A 40 -10.86 4.13 -2.48
C LYS A 40 -9.39 4.41 -2.76
N ASN A 41 -8.77 5.29 -1.98
CA ASN A 41 -7.35 5.62 -2.11
C ASN A 41 -6.48 4.41 -1.80
N VAL A 42 -6.76 3.72 -0.68
CA VAL A 42 -6.01 2.52 -0.28
C VAL A 42 -6.17 1.42 -1.33
N SER A 43 -7.39 1.12 -1.78
CA SER A 43 -7.64 0.09 -2.80
C SER A 43 -6.99 0.42 -4.15
N THR A 44 -6.98 1.69 -4.55
CA THR A 44 -6.33 2.14 -5.79
C THR A 44 -4.83 1.89 -5.72
N GLU A 45 -4.19 2.21 -4.60
CA GLU A 45 -2.74 2.02 -4.47
C GLU A 45 -2.32 0.57 -4.30
N LEU A 46 -3.14 -0.26 -3.64
CA LEU A 46 -2.92 -1.70 -3.62
C LEU A 46 -2.94 -2.30 -5.03
N LYS A 47 -3.92 -1.93 -5.86
CA LYS A 47 -3.96 -2.34 -7.28
C LYS A 47 -2.76 -1.83 -8.07
N ASN A 48 -2.31 -0.61 -7.80
CA ASN A 48 -1.11 -0.08 -8.45
C ASN A 48 0.13 -0.91 -8.08
N LEU A 49 0.29 -1.27 -6.81
CA LEU A 49 1.39 -2.10 -6.32
C LEU A 49 1.33 -3.53 -6.90
N GLU A 50 0.15 -4.13 -6.97
CA GLU A 50 -0.10 -5.41 -7.64
C GLU A 50 0.26 -5.33 -9.14
N SER A 51 -0.16 -4.26 -9.83
CA SER A 51 0.10 -4.09 -11.28
C SER A 51 1.57 -4.00 -11.65
N ILE A 52 2.43 -3.65 -10.69
CA ILE A 52 3.89 -3.58 -10.87
C ILE A 52 4.62 -4.77 -10.23
N GLY A 53 3.88 -5.78 -9.77
CA GLY A 53 4.42 -7.04 -9.24
C GLY A 53 4.98 -6.96 -7.83
N LEU A 54 4.57 -5.98 -7.02
CA LEU A 54 5.02 -5.86 -5.63
C LEU A 54 4.10 -6.53 -4.60
N LEU A 55 2.88 -6.90 -5.00
CA LEU A 55 1.93 -7.63 -4.17
C LEU A 55 1.37 -8.82 -4.96
N THR A 56 0.85 -9.82 -4.24
CA THR A 56 0.27 -11.06 -4.76
C THR A 56 -1.09 -11.34 -4.12
#